data_AF-A0A9P6BZB5-F1
#
_entry.id   AF-A0A9P6BZB5-F1
#
_cell.length_a   1.000
_cell.length_b   1.000
_cell.length_c   1.000
_cell.angle_alpha   90.00
_cell.angle_beta   90.00
_cell.angle_gamma   90.00
#
_symmetry.space_group_name_H-M   'P 1'
#
loop_
_entity.id
_entity.type
_entity.pdbx_description
1 polymer ?
#
loop_
_entity_poly.entity_id
_entity_poly.type
_entity_poly.pdbx_seq_one_letter_code
_entity_poly.pdbx_strand_id
1 'polypeptide(L)' 'LCRAGGLLRKTIHSTPTFHRQEWQDTVFVELDGNIPGMKGLLVARVLLFFSFHYHNQDLSCALINWFVHDSDDP' A
#
# COMPACT_ATOMS: atom_id res chain seq x y z
N LEU A 1 -0.53 25.21 -10.86
CA LEU A 1 -1.63 25.94 -10.19
C LEU A 1 -2.53 24.92 -9.49
N CYS A 2 -2.26 24.58 -8.23
CA CYS A 2 -3.18 23.77 -7.42
C CYS A 2 -3.75 24.71 -6.34
N ARG A 3 -5.01 25.08 -6.50
CA ARG A 3 -5.75 25.96 -5.58
C ARG A 3 -5.99 25.18 -4.29
N ALA A 4 -5.80 25.81 -3.13
CA ALA A 4 -6.13 25.25 -1.83
C ALA A 4 -7.57 24.73 -1.84
N GLY A 5 -7.76 23.42 -1.69
CA GLY A 5 -9.06 22.74 -1.79
C GLY A 5 -9.19 21.66 -2.87
N GLY A 6 -8.15 21.38 -3.67
CA GLY A 6 -8.17 20.27 -4.63
C GLY A 6 -7.95 18.90 -4.00
N LEU A 7 -8.72 17.88 -4.40
CA LEU A 7 -8.48 16.48 -4.02
C LEU A 7 -7.17 16.00 -4.64
N LEU A 8 -6.18 15.66 -3.81
CA LEU A 8 -4.93 15.10 -4.27
C LEU A 8 -5.14 13.64 -4.66
N ARG A 9 -5.22 13.35 -5.97
CA ARG A 9 -5.18 11.98 -6.48
C ARG A 9 -3.72 11.54 -6.56
N LYS A 10 -3.35 10.53 -5.77
CA LYS A 10 -2.11 9.77 -5.94
C LYS A 10 -2.46 8.40 -6.52
N THR A 11 -1.65 7.93 -7.45
CA THR A 11 -1.72 6.55 -7.96
C THR A 11 -0.61 5.77 -7.28
N ILE A 12 -0.93 4.55 -6.82
CA ILE A 12 0.06 3.63 -6.27
C ILE A 12 0.57 2.76 -7.41
N HIS A 13 1.88 2.67 -7.56
CA HIS A 13 2.55 1.93 -8.62
C HIS A 13 3.10 0.60 -8.10
N SER A 14 2.90 -0.47 -8.87
CA SER A 14 3.44 -1.81 -8.61
C SER A 14 4.00 -2.42 -9.91
N THR A 15 4.70 -1.60 -10.70
CA THR A 15 5.11 -1.96 -12.05
C THR A 15 6.51 -2.59 -12.00
N PRO A 16 6.66 -3.89 -12.34
CA PRO A 16 7.95 -4.56 -12.28
C PRO A 16 8.95 -4.08 -13.35
N THR A 17 8.49 -3.37 -14.40
CA THR A 17 9.33 -2.96 -15.54
C THR A 17 9.14 -1.50 -15.91
N PHE A 18 9.24 -0.59 -14.94
CA PHE A 18 9.17 0.83 -15.21
C PHE A 18 10.55 1.41 -15.57
N HIS A 19 10.73 1.91 -16.79
CA HIS A 19 12.02 2.43 -17.29
C HIS A 19 13.22 1.50 -17.05
N ARG A 20 13.04 0.18 -17.24
CA ARG A 20 14.05 -0.86 -17.01
C ARG A 20 14.43 -1.07 -15.53
N GLN A 21 13.62 -0.59 -14.60
CA GLN A 21 13.75 -0.81 -13.16
C GLN A 21 12.41 -1.23 -12.54
N GLU A 22 12.46 -1.97 -11.45
CA GLU A 22 11.26 -2.28 -10.66
C GLU A 22 10.80 -1.01 -9.94
N TRP A 23 9.56 -0.57 -10.18
CA TRP A 23 8.93 0.50 -9.41
C TRP A 23 7.76 -0.07 -8.63
N GLN A 24 8.03 -0.36 -7.36
CA GLN A 24 7.05 -0.80 -6.36
C GLN A 24 6.97 0.27 -5.28
N ASP A 25 5.77 0.84 -5.09
CA ASP A 25 5.55 1.85 -4.08
C ASP A 25 5.47 1.24 -2.67
N THR A 26 6.00 1.99 -1.70
CA THR A 26 5.83 1.71 -0.28
C THR A 26 4.58 2.39 0.24
N VAL A 27 3.76 1.63 0.98
CA VAL A 27 2.47 2.05 1.52
C VAL A 27 2.44 1.86 3.03
N PHE A 28 1.58 2.65 3.68
CA PHE A 28 1.16 2.41 5.05
C PHE A 28 -0.12 1.56 5.05
N VAL A 29 -0.14 0.52 5.86
CA VAL A 29 -1.28 -0.40 6.00
C VAL A 29 -1.82 -0.31 7.42
N GLU A 30 -3.11 0.01 7.54
CA GLU A 30 -3.84 -0.03 8.80
C GLU A 30 -4.27 -1.47 9.09
N LEU A 31 -3.75 -2.05 10.17
CA LEU A 31 -4.14 -3.39 10.64
C LEU A 31 -5.11 -3.33 11.82
N ASP A 32 -4.94 -2.34 12.69
CA ASP A 32 -5.82 -2.08 13.83
C ASP A 32 -6.15 -0.58 13.92
N GLY A 33 -7.38 -0.24 13.54
CA GLY A 33 -7.88 1.13 13.59
C GLY A 33 -8.08 1.70 15.00
N ASN A 34 -7.87 0.89 16.06
CA ASN A 34 -7.91 1.39 17.43
C ASN A 34 -6.66 2.18 17.83
N ILE A 35 -5.55 2.02 17.09
CA ILE A 35 -4.30 2.72 17.38
C ILE A 35 -4.26 4.01 16.56
N PRO A 36 -4.34 5.20 17.19
CA PRO A 36 -4.50 6.44 16.46
C PRO A 36 -3.22 6.82 15.71
N GLY A 37 -3.42 7.30 14.49
CA GLY A 37 -2.39 7.91 13.66
C GLY A 37 -1.35 6.90 13.14
N MET A 38 -0.14 7.37 12.88
CA MET A 38 0.91 6.55 12.24
C MET A 38 1.39 5.37 13.10
N LYS A 39 1.10 5.35 14.41
CA LYS A 39 1.47 4.26 15.30
C LYS A 39 0.72 2.96 15.02
N GLY A 40 -0.47 3.04 14.43
CA GLY A 40 -1.28 1.88 14.03
C GLY A 40 -0.99 1.39 12.62
N LEU A 41 -0.07 2.04 11.90
CA LEU A 41 0.22 1.76 10.52
C LEU A 41 1.51 0.96 10.39
N LEU A 42 1.44 -0.16 9.68
CA LEU A 42 2.62 -0.90 9.26
C LEU A 42 3.10 -0.43 7.89
N VAL A 43 4.38 -0.66 7.61
CA VAL A 43 4.99 -0.31 6.33
C VAL A 43 5.08 -1.56 5.48
N ALA A 44 4.66 -1.46 4.21
CA ALA A 44 4.75 -2.55 3.26
C ALA A 44 5.09 -2.03 1.85
N ARG A 45 5.70 -2.88 1.02
CA ARG A 45 5.94 -2.60 -0.40
C ARG A 45 4.94 -3.37 -1.25
N VAL A 46 4.25 -2.69 -2.18
CA VAL A 46 3.25 -3.34 -3.04
C VAL A 46 3.91 -4.04 -4.21
N LEU A 47 3.70 -5.35 -4.32
CA LEU A 47 4.26 -6.17 -5.39
C LEU A 47 3.33 -6.23 -6.60
N LEU A 48 2.02 -6.41 -6.37
CA LEU A 48 1.01 -6.42 -7.43
C LEU A 48 -0.38 -6.11 -6.90
N PHE A 49 -1.23 -5.56 -7.77
CA PHE A 49 -2.66 -5.44 -7.54
C PHE A 49 -3.42 -6.51 -8.32
N PHE A 50 -4.41 -7.13 -7.69
CA PHE A 50 -5.27 -8.12 -8.30
C PHE A 50 -6.69 -8.02 -7.75
N SER A 51 -7.64 -8.66 -8.41
CA SER A 51 -8.99 -8.80 -7.89
C SER A 51 -9.47 -10.23 -8.07
N PHE A 52 -10.34 -10.68 -7.17
CA PHE A 52 -11.01 -11.97 -7.29
C PHE A 52 -12.43 -11.87 -6.77
N HIS A 53 -13.27 -12.76 -7.28
CA HIS A 53 -14.68 -12.82 -6.92
C HIS A 53 -14.91 -13.84 -5.80
N TYR A 54 -15.53 -13.41 -4.69
CA TYR A 54 -15.81 -14.25 -3.52
C TYR A 54 -17.14 -13.83 -2.88
N HIS A 55 -18.02 -14.79 -2.56
CA HIS A 55 -19.38 -14.54 -2.02
C HIS A 55 -20.16 -13.45 -2.77
N ASN A 56 -20.18 -13.55 -4.11
CA ASN A 56 -20.92 -12.62 -4.96
C ASN A 56 -20.43 -11.16 -4.87
N GLN A 57 -19.15 -10.97 -4.53
CA GLN A 57 -18.50 -9.66 -4.43
C GLN A 57 -17.11 -9.69 -5.07
N ASP A 58 -16.77 -8.64 -5.80
CA ASP A 58 -15.42 -8.42 -6.33
C ASP A 58 -14.56 -7.75 -5.26
N LEU A 59 -13.51 -8.45 -4.84
CA LEU A 59 -12.57 -7.97 -3.84
C LEU A 59 -11.31 -7.45 -4.54
N SER A 60 -11.00 -6.17 -4.33
CA SER A 60 -9.71 -5.59 -4.73
C SER A 60 -8.65 -5.93 -3.69
N CYS A 61 -7.53 -6.48 -4.12
CA CYS A 61 -6.46 -6.93 -3.24
C CYS A 61 -5.08 -6.51 -3.74
N ALA A 62 -4.13 -6.44 -2.82
CA ALA A 62 -2.73 -6.17 -3.12
C ALA A 62 -1.88 -7.28 -2.50
N LEU A 63 -0.93 -7.82 -3.27
CA LEU A 63 0.14 -8.62 -2.70
C LEU A 63 1.23 -7.65 -2.24
N ILE A 64 1.66 -7.80 -1.00
CA ILE A 64 2.63 -6.90 -0.37
C ILE A 64 3.77 -7.69 0.25
N ASN A 65 4.92 -7.02 0.36
CA ASN A 65 6.03 -7.47 1.20
C ASN A 65 6.11 -6.57 2.44
N TRP A 66 6.03 -7.15 3.62
CA TRP A 66 6.12 -6.41 4.88
C TRP A 66 7.56 -5.95 5.15
N PHE A 67 7.71 -4.74 5.70
CA PHE A 67 8.96 -4.35 6.35
C PHE A 67 8.90 -4.80 7.81
N VAL A 68 10.01 -5.36 8.30
CA VAL A 68 10.17 -5.75 9.71
C VAL A 68 10.78 -4.58 10.46
N HIS A 69 10.31 -4.32 11.68
CA HIS A 69 10.92 -3.29 12.51
C HIS A 69 12.27 -3.80 13.03
N ASP A 70 13.27 -2.94 13.10
CA ASP A 70 14.62 -3.27 13.63
C ASP A 70 14.57 -3.77 15.09
N SER A 71 13.46 -3.54 15.79
CA SER A 71 13.22 -4.00 17.17
C SER A 71 12.51 -5.36 17.26
N ASP A 72 12.08 -5.92 16.12
CA ASP A 72 11.40 -7.22 16.02
C ASP A 72 12.37 -8.35 15.61
N ASP A 73 13.67 -8.04 15.42
CA ASP A 73 14.74 -9.04 15.33
C ASP A 73 15.17 -9.51 16.75
N PRO A 74 15.33 -10.83 17.00
CA PRO A 74 15.72 -11.37 18.31
C PRO A 74 17.18 -11.12 18.72
#